data_AF-A0A661TGY7-F1
#
_entry.id   AF-A0A661TGY7-F1
#
_cell.length_a   1.000
_cell.length_b   1.000
_cell.length_c   1.000
_cell.angle_alpha   90.00
_cell.angle_beta   90.00
_cell.angle_gamma   90.00
#
_symmetry.space_group_name_H-M   'P 1'
#
loop_
_entity.id
_entity.type
_entity.pdbx_description
1 polymer ?
#
loop_
_entity_poly.entity_id
_entity_poly.type
_entity_poly.pdbx_seq_one_letter_code
_entity_poly.pdbx_strand_id
1 'polypeptide(L)'
;MTQKYTGKEKLLKIRISVQEIDKYIRNELFNYYPVVIIRDVSVKISEPERRFIETFIERLRKEKFHKRYNAYSLVVKNKKVNRRIARYLILLHRQGIVHLKPLNAFFEAALGKSRKSNILRKLDGANVIIKDFNKLEEFLKDNTWKTSVTLLFKRVSPKSFEVILLGIGLVQGLPLIGLRSRIKRIIEKDIYPRIKDKLREYHGINSTLIIE
;
A
#
# COMPACT_ATOMS: atom_id res chain seq x y z
N MET A 1 6.24 8.77 35.57
CA MET A 1 4.86 8.24 35.46
C MET A 1 4.68 7.66 34.07
N THR A 2 4.59 6.33 33.96
CA THR A 2 4.36 5.61 32.71
C THR A 2 2.86 5.62 32.41
N GLN A 3 2.42 6.47 31.48
CA GLN A 3 1.05 6.41 30.96
C GLN A 3 0.85 5.07 30.23
N LYS A 4 0.12 4.16 30.86
CA LYS A 4 -0.46 2.99 30.19
C LYS A 4 -1.59 3.48 29.30
N TYR A 5 -1.36 3.47 27.99
CA TYR A 5 -2.41 3.70 26.99
C TYR A 5 -3.41 2.55 27.05
N THR A 6 -4.53 2.77 27.73
CA THR A 6 -5.71 1.90 27.65
C THR A 6 -6.34 2.11 26.28
N GLY A 7 -6.35 1.08 25.43
CA GLY A 7 -6.65 1.11 23.98
C GLY A 7 -8.04 1.58 23.52
N LYS A 8 -8.65 2.57 24.18
CA LYS A 8 -9.88 3.28 23.76
C LYS A 8 -9.65 4.76 23.44
N GLU A 9 -8.45 5.31 23.64
CA GLU A 9 -8.14 6.67 23.19
C GLU A 9 -8.01 6.71 21.66
N LYS A 10 -8.79 7.58 21.01
CA LYS A 10 -8.60 7.89 19.59
C LYS A 10 -7.27 8.64 19.46
N LEU A 11 -6.19 7.91 19.20
CA LEU A 11 -4.91 8.52 18.84
C LEU A 11 -5.15 9.45 17.63
N LEU A 12 -4.83 10.72 17.82
CA LEU A 12 -4.91 11.71 16.75
C LEU A 12 -3.93 11.32 15.63
N LYS A 13 -4.41 11.46 14.39
CA LYS A 13 -3.66 11.04 13.21
C LYS A 13 -3.44 12.22 12.29
N ILE A 14 -2.26 12.29 11.71
CA ILE A 14 -1.96 13.24 10.62
C ILE A 14 -1.55 12.48 9.36
N ARG A 15 -1.84 13.07 8.20
CA ARG A 15 -1.40 12.56 6.90
C ARG A 15 -0.40 13.54 6.32
N ILE A 16 0.79 13.07 6.02
CA ILE A 16 1.88 13.87 5.44
C ILE A 16 2.48 13.13 4.24
N SER A 17 3.12 13.84 3.33
CA SER A 17 4.00 13.25 2.32
C SER A 17 5.38 12.93 2.92
N VAL A 18 6.20 12.17 2.20
CA VAL A 18 7.60 11.92 2.59
C VAL A 18 8.40 13.23 2.72
N GLN A 19 8.08 14.25 1.92
CA GLN A 19 8.78 15.53 1.94
C GLN A 19 8.43 16.39 3.17
N GLU A 20 7.24 16.20 3.74
CA GLU A 20 6.74 16.97 4.88
C GLU A 20 7.23 16.43 6.24
N ILE A 21 8.00 15.34 6.26
CA ILE A 21 8.55 14.73 7.49
C ILE A 21 9.37 15.76 8.28
N ASP A 22 10.18 16.57 7.61
CA ASP A 22 11.02 17.57 8.26
C ASP A 22 10.18 18.61 9.02
N LYS A 23 9.20 19.21 8.32
CA LYS A 23 8.26 20.19 8.90
C LYS A 23 7.48 19.59 10.07
N TYR A 24 7.06 18.34 9.93
CA TYR A 24 6.34 17.62 10.97
C TYR A 24 7.17 17.46 12.25
N ILE A 25 8.45 17.10 12.11
CA ILE A 25 9.36 16.95 13.26
C ILE A 25 9.74 18.31 13.84
N ARG A 26 10.10 19.28 13.00
CA ARG A 26 10.54 20.62 13.43
C ARG A 26 9.49 21.31 14.31
N ASN A 27 8.22 21.19 13.94
CA ASN A 27 7.09 21.81 14.65
C ASN A 27 6.55 20.95 15.81
N GLU A 28 7.28 19.90 16.21
CA GLU A 28 6.89 18.98 17.30
C GLU A 28 5.49 18.36 17.15
N LEU A 29 4.99 18.23 15.93
CA LEU A 29 3.63 17.75 15.70
C LEU A 29 3.43 16.30 16.17
N PHE A 30 4.51 15.54 16.36
CA PHE A 30 4.50 14.19 16.94
C PHE A 30 4.08 14.12 18.41
N ASN A 31 4.10 15.24 19.13
CA ASN A 31 3.54 15.30 20.48
C ASN A 31 2.00 15.34 20.45
N TYR A 32 1.41 15.90 19.40
CA TYR A 32 -0.04 16.07 19.24
C TYR A 32 -0.67 14.98 18.38
N TYR A 33 0.05 14.51 17.37
CA TYR A 33 -0.39 13.53 16.38
C TYR A 33 0.53 12.31 16.38
N PRO A 34 0.49 11.46 17.41
CA PRO A 34 1.44 10.35 17.54
C PRO A 34 1.34 9.36 16.38
N VAL A 35 0.21 9.29 15.67
CA VAL A 35 0.05 8.42 14.50
C VAL A 35 0.21 9.22 13.20
N VAL A 36 1.24 8.87 12.44
CA VAL A 36 1.59 9.53 11.17
C VAL A 36 1.34 8.59 10.01
N ILE A 37 0.54 9.03 9.06
CA ILE A 37 0.35 8.34 7.79
C ILE A 37 1.21 9.05 6.75
N ILE A 38 2.34 8.46 6.42
CA ILE A 38 3.23 8.91 5.35
C ILE A 38 2.65 8.41 4.02
N ARG A 39 2.27 9.33 3.14
CA ARG A 39 1.71 9.07 1.81
C ARG A 39 2.83 8.93 0.77
N ASP A 40 2.47 8.31 -0.36
CA ASP A 40 3.28 8.26 -1.58
C ASP A 40 4.68 7.67 -1.38
N VAL A 41 4.79 6.67 -0.49
CA VAL A 41 5.99 5.83 -0.38
C VAL A 41 6.10 5.01 -1.66
N SER A 42 7.11 5.34 -2.47
CA SER A 42 7.39 4.67 -3.74
C SER A 42 8.13 3.35 -3.53
N VAL A 43 7.60 2.27 -4.08
CA VAL A 43 8.17 0.93 -3.98
C VAL A 43 8.41 0.39 -5.37
N LYS A 44 9.64 0.05 -5.73
CA LYS A 44 9.95 -0.51 -7.06
C LYS A 44 9.10 -1.73 -7.36
N ILE A 45 8.51 -1.74 -8.55
CA ILE A 45 7.76 -2.88 -9.09
C ILE A 45 8.75 -4.02 -9.36
N SER A 46 8.36 -5.25 -9.03
CA SER A 46 9.17 -6.45 -9.31
C SER A 46 8.98 -6.91 -10.75
N GLU A 47 9.96 -7.64 -11.28
CA GLU A 47 9.90 -8.13 -12.66
C GLU A 47 8.62 -8.95 -12.98
N PRO A 48 8.11 -9.84 -12.10
CA PRO A 48 6.82 -10.52 -12.31
C PRO A 48 5.59 -9.59 -12.24
N GLU A 49 5.67 -8.48 -11.52
CA GLU A 49 4.62 -7.46 -11.51
C GLU A 49 4.60 -6.68 -12.83
N ARG A 50 5.78 -6.27 -13.29
CA ARG A 50 5.97 -5.53 -14.54
C ARG A 50 5.46 -6.34 -15.73
N ARG A 51 5.90 -7.58 -15.88
CA ARG A 51 5.43 -8.49 -16.95
C ARG A 51 3.91 -8.69 -16.96
N PHE A 52 3.28 -8.75 -15.78
CA PHE A 52 1.82 -8.83 -15.71
C PHE A 52 1.16 -7.58 -16.31
N ILE A 53 1.66 -6.39 -15.94
CA ILE A 53 1.10 -5.12 -16.41
C ILE A 53 1.34 -4.96 -17.92
N GLU A 54 2.52 -5.31 -18.42
CA GLU A 54 2.83 -5.30 -19.86
C GLU A 54 1.93 -6.26 -20.64
N THR A 55 1.78 -7.50 -20.17
CA THR A 55 0.85 -8.47 -20.79
C THR A 55 -0.60 -7.97 -20.77
N PHE A 56 -0.99 -7.29 -19.68
CA PHE A 56 -2.30 -6.66 -19.59
C PHE A 56 -2.42 -5.60 -20.70
N ILE A 57 -1.51 -4.62 -20.80
CA ILE A 57 -1.49 -3.61 -21.86
C ILE A 57 -1.58 -4.21 -23.26
N GLU A 58 -0.78 -5.24 -23.56
CA GLU A 58 -0.79 -5.89 -24.88
C GLU A 58 -2.14 -6.51 -25.22
N ARG A 59 -2.77 -7.22 -24.28
CA ARG A 59 -4.12 -7.77 -24.49
C ARG A 59 -5.13 -6.68 -24.78
N LEU A 60 -5.02 -5.56 -24.05
CA LEU A 60 -5.93 -4.43 -24.19
C LEU A 60 -5.77 -3.74 -25.55
N ARG A 61 -4.55 -3.64 -26.09
CA ARG A 61 -4.29 -3.09 -27.43
C ARG A 61 -4.88 -3.97 -28.54
N LYS A 62 -4.95 -5.29 -28.32
CA LYS A 62 -5.52 -6.26 -29.29
C LYS A 62 -7.05 -6.25 -29.28
N GLU A 63 -7.66 -6.10 -28.10
CA GLU A 63 -9.11 -5.98 -27.94
C GLU A 63 -9.57 -4.54 -28.21
N LYS A 64 -9.78 -4.20 -29.51
CA LYS A 64 -10.21 -2.88 -29.99
C LYS A 64 -11.27 -2.22 -29.06
N PHE A 65 -10.87 -1.13 -28.38
CA PHE A 65 -11.71 -0.11 -27.74
C PHE A 65 -12.65 -0.48 -26.58
N HIS A 66 -12.56 -1.66 -25.96
CA HIS A 66 -13.46 -1.98 -24.85
C HIS A 66 -12.91 -1.47 -23.52
N LYS A 67 -13.49 -0.44 -22.92
CA LYS A 67 -13.06 0.06 -21.59
C LYS A 67 -13.37 -0.89 -20.43
N ARG A 68 -14.11 -1.99 -20.68
CA ARG A 68 -14.63 -2.91 -19.68
C ARG A 68 -14.31 -4.34 -20.06
N TYR A 69 -13.67 -5.07 -19.15
CA TYR A 69 -13.23 -6.45 -19.34
C TYR A 69 -13.87 -7.35 -18.30
N ASN A 70 -14.29 -8.54 -18.69
CA ASN A 70 -14.79 -9.53 -17.75
C ASN A 70 -13.65 -9.97 -16.81
N ALA A 71 -13.89 -9.95 -15.50
CA ALA A 71 -12.89 -10.36 -14.53
C ALA A 71 -12.58 -11.86 -14.62
N TYR A 72 -13.58 -12.68 -14.93
CA TYR A 72 -13.45 -14.13 -15.04
C TYR A 72 -12.37 -14.53 -16.04
N SER A 73 -12.36 -13.93 -17.23
CA SER A 73 -11.37 -14.23 -18.28
C SER A 73 -9.94 -13.80 -17.88
N LEU A 74 -9.82 -12.81 -17.01
CA LEU A 74 -8.53 -12.29 -16.55
C LEU A 74 -7.95 -13.08 -15.38
N VAL A 75 -8.80 -13.48 -14.42
CA VAL A 75 -8.34 -14.01 -13.14
C VAL A 75 -8.60 -15.51 -12.96
N VAL A 76 -9.32 -16.17 -13.87
CA VAL A 76 -9.60 -17.61 -13.80
C VAL A 76 -8.85 -18.36 -14.90
N LYS A 77 -8.13 -19.42 -14.53
CA LYS A 77 -7.52 -20.38 -15.46
C LYS A 77 -7.86 -21.80 -15.02
N ASN A 78 -8.37 -22.64 -15.93
CA ASN A 78 -8.75 -24.02 -15.63
C ASN A 78 -9.66 -24.14 -14.40
N LYS A 79 -10.69 -23.27 -14.31
CA LYS A 79 -11.60 -23.15 -13.15
C LYS A 79 -10.87 -22.88 -11.82
N LYS A 80 -9.64 -22.37 -11.82
CA LYS A 80 -8.87 -21.97 -10.62
C LYS A 80 -8.63 -20.46 -10.65
N VAL A 81 -8.90 -19.81 -9.53
CA VAL A 81 -8.70 -18.36 -9.35
C VAL A 81 -7.22 -18.07 -9.13
N ASN A 82 -6.65 -17.24 -9.99
CA ASN A 82 -5.30 -16.72 -9.84
C ASN A 82 -5.31 -15.54 -8.87
N ARG A 83 -5.07 -15.85 -7.59
CA ARG A 83 -5.05 -14.85 -6.50
C ARG A 83 -4.02 -13.73 -6.73
N ARG A 84 -2.90 -14.03 -7.38
CA ARG A 84 -1.85 -13.04 -7.67
C ARG A 84 -2.34 -12.00 -8.66
N ILE A 85 -3.03 -12.42 -9.73
CA ILE A 85 -3.65 -11.48 -10.67
C ILE A 85 -4.69 -10.61 -9.97
N ALA A 86 -5.57 -11.21 -9.15
CA ALA A 86 -6.56 -10.44 -8.39
C ALA A 86 -5.90 -9.37 -7.50
N ARG A 87 -4.76 -9.68 -6.85
CA ARG A 87 -3.99 -8.69 -6.08
C ARG A 87 -3.44 -7.57 -6.95
N TYR A 88 -2.85 -7.88 -8.11
CA TYR A 88 -2.36 -6.84 -9.03
C TYR A 88 -3.47 -5.90 -9.49
N LEU A 89 -4.64 -6.44 -9.83
CA LEU A 89 -5.79 -5.63 -10.23
C LEU A 89 -6.25 -4.71 -9.08
N ILE A 90 -6.26 -5.19 -7.83
CA ILE A 90 -6.56 -4.33 -6.67
C ILE A 90 -5.49 -3.24 -6.50
N LEU A 91 -4.21 -3.55 -6.71
CA LEU A 91 -3.15 -2.54 -6.61
C LEU A 91 -3.29 -1.46 -7.70
N LEU A 92 -3.49 -1.86 -8.95
CA LEU A 92 -3.78 -0.94 -10.06
C LEU A 92 -5.05 -0.12 -9.80
N HIS A 93 -6.04 -0.71 -9.13
CA HIS A 93 -7.26 -0.01 -8.73
C HIS A 93 -6.96 1.14 -7.77
N ARG A 94 -6.06 0.90 -6.81
CA ARG A 94 -5.64 1.92 -5.84
C ARG A 94 -4.76 3.00 -6.44
N GLN A 95 -3.98 2.69 -7.48
CA GLN A 95 -3.30 3.70 -8.29
C GLN A 95 -4.28 4.52 -9.15
N GLY A 96 -5.57 4.16 -9.14
CA GLY A 96 -6.60 4.83 -9.93
C GLY A 96 -6.42 4.61 -11.43
N ILE A 97 -5.81 3.49 -11.82
CA ILE A 97 -5.58 3.13 -13.23
C ILE A 97 -6.74 2.27 -13.73
N VAL A 98 -7.19 1.33 -12.90
CA VAL A 98 -8.37 0.49 -13.17
C VAL A 98 -9.47 0.72 -12.13
N HIS A 99 -10.71 0.43 -12.49
CA HIS A 99 -11.87 0.44 -11.63
C HIS A 99 -12.47 -0.96 -11.59
N LEU A 100 -12.58 -1.56 -10.40
CA LEU A 100 -13.05 -2.93 -10.24
C LEU A 100 -14.51 -2.92 -9.79
N LYS A 101 -15.39 -3.66 -10.48
CA LYS A 101 -16.82 -3.72 -10.16
C LYS A 101 -17.38 -5.15 -10.19
N PRO A 102 -17.91 -5.69 -9.08
CA PRO A 102 -17.83 -5.16 -7.72
C PRO A 102 -16.45 -5.43 -7.11
N LEU A 103 -15.88 -4.43 -6.43
CA LEU A 103 -14.56 -4.51 -5.81
C LEU A 103 -14.43 -5.70 -4.81
N ASN A 104 -15.50 -6.02 -4.08
CA ASN A 104 -15.53 -7.11 -3.11
C ASN A 104 -15.23 -8.49 -3.73
N ALA A 105 -15.65 -8.75 -4.97
CA ALA A 105 -15.37 -10.02 -5.65
C ALA A 105 -13.86 -10.23 -5.82
N PHE A 106 -13.12 -9.17 -6.16
CA PHE A 106 -11.67 -9.22 -6.31
C PHE A 106 -10.97 -9.39 -4.96
N PHE A 107 -11.48 -8.75 -3.90
CA PHE A 107 -10.96 -8.94 -2.55
C PHE A 107 -11.11 -10.39 -2.07
N GLU A 108 -12.30 -10.98 -2.21
CA GLU A 108 -12.53 -12.39 -1.86
C GLU A 108 -11.64 -13.33 -2.68
N ALA A 109 -11.49 -13.06 -3.99
CA ALA A 109 -10.59 -13.80 -4.86
C ALA A 109 -9.12 -13.70 -4.42
N ALA A 110 -8.66 -12.50 -4.06
CA ALA A 110 -7.28 -12.25 -3.66
C ALA A 110 -6.91 -12.86 -2.29
N LEU A 111 -7.87 -12.88 -1.36
CA LEU A 111 -7.70 -13.39 0.00
C LEU A 111 -8.02 -14.90 0.11
N GLY A 112 -8.82 -15.44 -0.82
CA GLY A 112 -9.23 -16.85 -0.78
C GLY A 112 -10.18 -17.19 0.37
N LYS A 113 -10.92 -16.20 0.90
CA LYS A 113 -11.77 -16.34 2.10
C LYS A 113 -13.13 -17.03 1.86
N SER A 114 -13.43 -17.46 0.64
CA SER A 114 -14.74 -18.00 0.26
C SER A 114 -14.61 -19.32 -0.51
N ARG A 115 -15.70 -20.10 -0.59
CA ARG A 115 -15.75 -21.36 -1.34
C ARG A 115 -15.44 -21.09 -2.82
N LYS A 116 -14.68 -22.00 -3.43
CA LYS A 116 -14.20 -21.85 -4.82
C LYS A 116 -15.33 -21.56 -5.82
N SER A 117 -16.45 -22.28 -5.72
CA SER A 117 -17.63 -22.07 -6.57
C SER A 117 -18.24 -20.67 -6.42
N ASN A 118 -18.33 -20.16 -5.18
CA ASN A 118 -18.86 -18.83 -4.90
C ASN A 118 -17.96 -17.72 -5.48
N ILE A 119 -16.63 -17.86 -5.36
CA ILE A 119 -15.69 -16.89 -5.93
C ILE A 119 -15.82 -16.88 -7.46
N LEU A 120 -15.90 -18.04 -8.11
CA LEU A 120 -16.06 -18.13 -9.56
C LEU A 120 -17.35 -17.44 -10.03
N ARG A 121 -18.50 -17.71 -9.38
CA ARG A 121 -19.78 -17.07 -9.71
C ARG A 121 -19.73 -15.55 -9.53
N LYS A 122 -19.12 -15.06 -8.45
CA LYS A 122 -18.94 -13.61 -8.21
C LYS A 122 -18.05 -12.96 -9.26
N LEU A 123 -17.02 -13.66 -9.73
CA LEU A 123 -16.11 -13.17 -10.76
C LEU A 123 -16.74 -13.15 -12.15
N ASP A 124 -17.68 -14.04 -12.44
CA ASP A 124 -18.37 -14.13 -13.74
C ASP A 124 -19.15 -12.86 -14.09
N GLY A 125 -19.75 -12.22 -13.08
CA GLY A 125 -20.39 -10.90 -13.20
C GLY A 125 -19.46 -9.71 -12.91
N ALA A 126 -18.22 -9.96 -12.48
CA ALA A 126 -17.28 -8.90 -12.13
C ALA A 126 -16.54 -8.39 -13.36
N ASN A 127 -16.14 -7.13 -13.31
CA ASN A 127 -15.51 -6.44 -14.41
C ASN A 127 -14.34 -5.56 -13.95
N VAL A 128 -13.36 -5.42 -14.83
CA VAL A 128 -12.25 -4.46 -14.75
C VAL A 128 -12.52 -3.37 -15.77
N ILE A 129 -12.66 -2.14 -15.30
CA ILE A 129 -12.90 -0.97 -16.14
C ILE A 129 -11.63 -0.13 -16.17
N ILE A 130 -11.08 0.15 -17.35
CA ILE A 130 -9.88 0.98 -17.47
C ILE A 130 -10.30 2.44 -17.51
N LYS A 131 -9.67 3.25 -16.65
CA LYS A 131 -9.95 4.69 -16.62
C LYS A 131 -9.20 5.42 -17.72
N ASP A 132 -7.91 5.13 -17.88
CA ASP A 132 -7.02 5.79 -18.84
C ASP A 132 -5.82 4.89 -19.19
N PHE A 133 -5.53 4.76 -20.48
CA PHE A 133 -4.38 4.00 -21.00
C PHE A 133 -3.06 4.76 -20.83
N ASN A 134 -3.06 6.08 -21.00
CA ASN A 134 -1.85 6.89 -20.88
C ASN A 134 -1.29 6.82 -19.46
N LYS A 135 -2.19 6.90 -18.48
CA LYS A 135 -1.85 6.74 -17.06
C LYS A 135 -1.23 5.36 -16.74
N LEU A 136 -1.61 4.32 -17.48
CA LEU A 136 -1.05 2.98 -17.30
C LEU A 136 0.37 2.88 -17.89
N GLU A 137 0.63 3.55 -19.01
CA GLU A 137 1.98 3.64 -19.62
C GLU A 137 2.92 4.51 -18.79
N GLU A 138 2.45 5.65 -18.29
CA GLU A 138 3.20 6.49 -17.35
C GLU A 138 3.58 5.72 -16.09
N PHE A 139 2.64 4.95 -15.54
CA PHE A 139 2.89 4.10 -14.38
C PHE A 139 4.00 3.06 -14.63
N LEU A 140 4.09 2.50 -15.84
CA LEU A 140 5.18 1.59 -16.21
C LEU A 140 6.53 2.29 -16.33
N LYS A 141 6.56 3.54 -16.82
CA LYS A 141 7.79 4.36 -16.86
C LYS A 141 8.28 4.67 -15.44
N ASP A 142 7.36 5.05 -14.55
CA ASP A 142 7.65 5.32 -13.14
C ASP A 142 8.13 4.07 -12.38
N ASN A 143 7.72 2.88 -12.84
CA ASN A 143 8.11 1.56 -12.32
C ASN A 143 8.00 1.43 -10.78
N THR A 144 7.03 2.13 -10.17
CA THR A 144 6.87 2.16 -8.70
C THR A 144 5.40 2.05 -8.28
N TRP A 145 5.14 1.22 -7.26
CA TRP A 145 3.90 1.27 -6.49
C TRP A 145 3.95 2.43 -5.51
N LYS A 146 2.96 3.33 -5.54
CA LYS A 146 2.76 4.31 -4.47
C LYS A 146 1.88 3.71 -3.37
N THR A 147 2.34 3.75 -2.13
CA THR A 147 1.57 3.30 -0.96
C THR A 147 1.67 4.32 0.16
N SER A 148 0.76 4.23 1.13
CA SER A 148 0.97 4.88 2.43
C SER A 148 1.63 3.92 3.42
N VAL A 149 2.26 4.46 4.45
CA VAL A 149 2.76 3.74 5.62
C VAL A 149 2.29 4.48 6.85
N THR A 150 1.86 3.75 7.87
CA THR A 150 1.42 4.31 9.16
C THR A 150 2.48 4.02 10.21
N LEU A 151 3.05 5.08 10.77
CA LEU A 151 4.01 5.03 11.86
C LEU A 151 3.37 5.57 13.15
N LEU A 152 3.75 5.01 14.29
CA LEU A 152 3.41 5.50 15.62
C LEU A 152 4.66 6.03 16.30
N PHE A 153 4.62 7.28 16.73
CA PHE A 153 5.62 7.93 17.57
C PHE A 153 5.18 7.77 19.02
N LYS A 154 5.82 6.83 19.73
CA LYS A 154 5.54 6.54 21.13
C LYS A 154 6.67 7.09 21.99
N ARG A 155 6.37 8.08 22.82
CA ARG A 155 7.33 8.62 23.78
C ARG A 155 7.64 7.57 24.85
N VAL A 156 8.91 7.27 25.06
CA VAL A 156 9.37 6.32 26.10
C VAL A 156 9.97 7.08 27.29
N SER A 157 10.66 8.19 27.03
CA SER A 157 11.19 9.10 28.05
C SER A 157 11.20 10.54 27.52
N PRO A 158 11.55 11.55 28.32
CA PRO A 158 11.64 12.95 27.86
C PRO A 158 12.53 13.15 26.64
N LYS A 159 13.60 12.34 26.47
CA LYS A 159 14.54 12.42 25.35
C LYS A 159 14.57 11.16 24.49
N SER A 160 13.53 10.31 24.55
CA SER A 160 13.48 9.11 23.71
C SER A 160 12.10 8.73 23.18
N PHE A 161 12.08 8.26 21.93
CA PHE A 161 10.89 7.78 21.23
C PHE A 161 11.10 6.40 20.58
N GLU A 162 10.05 5.59 20.59
CA GLU A 162 9.90 4.44 19.71
C GLU A 162 9.09 4.87 18.47
N VAL A 163 9.60 4.57 17.28
CA VAL A 163 8.90 4.74 16.01
C VAL A 163 8.45 3.35 15.54
N ILE A 164 7.15 3.07 15.62
CA ILE A 164 6.59 1.74 15.40
C ILE A 164 5.85 1.70 14.06
N LEU A 165 6.15 0.73 13.20
CA LEU A 165 5.38 0.49 11.98
C LEU A 165 4.03 -0.16 12.31
N LEU A 166 2.96 0.64 12.33
CA LEU A 166 1.60 0.14 12.59
C LEU A 166 0.95 -0.52 11.37
N GLY A 167 1.28 -0.06 10.16
CA GLY A 167 0.61 -0.57 8.98
C GLY A 167 1.17 -0.07 7.66
N ILE A 168 0.86 -0.83 6.63
CA ILE A 168 1.15 -0.48 5.24
C ILE A 168 -0.20 -0.29 4.57
N GLY A 169 -0.35 0.80 3.81
CA GLY A 169 -1.58 1.20 3.13
C GLY A 169 -2.08 0.17 2.11
N LEU A 170 -1.27 -0.79 1.72
CA LEU A 170 -1.70 -2.00 1.03
C LEU A 170 -2.54 -2.84 2.00
N VAL A 171 -3.83 -3.03 1.72
CA VAL A 171 -4.78 -3.69 2.63
C VAL A 171 -4.13 -4.91 3.29
N GLN A 172 -4.18 -4.97 4.62
CA GLN A 172 -3.71 -6.12 5.39
C GLN A 172 -4.21 -7.42 4.73
N GLY A 173 -3.28 -8.30 4.33
CA GLY A 173 -3.60 -9.56 3.65
C GLY A 173 -3.53 -9.54 2.11
N LEU A 174 -3.29 -8.40 1.47
CA LEU A 174 -3.02 -8.30 0.03
C LEU A 174 -1.53 -8.18 -0.40
N PRO A 175 -0.49 -8.43 0.44
CA PRO A 175 0.86 -8.21 -0.02
C PRO A 175 1.16 -9.18 -1.17
N LEU A 176 1.69 -8.62 -2.26
CA LEU A 176 2.43 -9.41 -3.20
C LEU A 176 3.64 -10.01 -2.49
N ILE A 177 4.12 -11.14 -3.00
CA ILE A 177 5.28 -11.80 -2.43
C ILE A 177 6.44 -10.79 -2.36
N GLY A 178 7.04 -10.65 -1.17
CA GLY A 178 8.14 -9.73 -0.91
C GLY A 178 7.79 -8.24 -0.87
N LEU A 179 6.53 -7.82 -1.11
CA LEU A 179 6.17 -6.39 -1.09
C LEU A 179 6.23 -5.79 0.31
N ARG A 180 5.71 -6.50 1.32
CA ARG A 180 5.85 -6.09 2.73
C ARG A 180 7.33 -5.93 3.10
N SER A 181 8.16 -6.90 2.74
CA SER A 181 9.60 -6.86 3.02
C SER A 181 10.31 -5.71 2.30
N ARG A 182 9.98 -5.43 1.03
CA ARG A 182 10.50 -4.26 0.30
C ARG A 182 10.14 -2.95 1.00
N ILE A 183 8.90 -2.82 1.45
CA ILE A 183 8.44 -1.62 2.17
C ILE A 183 9.15 -1.47 3.52
N LYS A 184 9.28 -2.56 4.28
CA LYS A 184 10.07 -2.57 5.53
C LYS A 184 11.50 -2.07 5.28
N ARG A 185 12.17 -2.56 4.24
CA ARG A 185 13.52 -2.10 3.87
C ARG A 185 13.56 -0.61 3.52
N ILE A 186 12.57 -0.09 2.78
CA ILE A 186 12.48 1.36 2.47
C ILE A 186 12.32 2.17 3.77
N ILE A 187 11.51 1.68 4.71
CA ILE A 187 11.36 2.33 6.01
C ILE A 187 12.69 2.31 6.77
N GLU A 188 13.34 1.15 6.87
CA GLU A 188 14.60 0.96 7.60
C GLU A 188 15.75 1.78 7.03
N LYS A 189 15.88 1.83 5.70
CA LYS A 189 17.05 2.39 5.00
C LYS A 189 16.88 3.82 4.55
N ASP A 190 15.65 4.25 4.26
CA ASP A 190 15.42 5.55 3.61
C ASP A 190 14.61 6.49 4.52
N ILE A 191 13.48 6.03 5.06
CA ILE A 191 12.54 6.92 5.79
C ILE A 191 13.00 7.13 7.24
N TYR A 192 13.29 6.04 7.96
CA TYR A 192 13.58 6.09 9.38
C TYR A 192 14.89 6.83 9.71
N PRO A 193 16.01 6.64 8.98
CA PRO A 193 17.23 7.41 9.25
C PRO A 193 16.97 8.92 9.21
N ARG A 194 16.19 9.40 8.24
CA ARG A 194 15.81 10.81 8.14
C ARG A 194 14.99 11.27 9.35
N ILE A 195 14.05 10.45 9.82
CA ILE A 195 13.28 10.74 11.05
C ILE A 195 14.21 10.82 12.26
N LYS A 196 15.10 9.83 12.42
CA LYS A 196 16.04 9.73 13.54
C LYS A 196 16.98 10.93 13.58
N ASP A 197 17.58 11.27 12.44
CA ASP A 197 18.53 12.36 12.33
C ASP A 197 17.86 13.70 12.65
N LYS A 198 16.64 13.94 12.14
CA LYS A 198 15.89 15.17 12.42
C LYS A 198 15.38 15.29 13.85
N LEU A 199 14.97 14.18 14.48
CA LEU A 199 14.62 14.19 15.91
C LEU A 199 15.83 14.54 16.79
N ARG A 200 17.01 14.04 16.43
CA ARG A 200 18.26 14.34 17.14
C ARG A 200 18.72 15.78 16.88
N GLU A 201 18.69 16.23 15.64
CA GLU A 201 19.11 17.58 15.20
C GLU A 201 18.27 18.68 15.85
N TYR A 202 16.94 18.58 15.79
CA TYR A 202 16.06 19.65 16.25
C TYR A 202 15.80 19.64 17.76
N HIS A 203 15.72 18.44 18.35
CA HIS A 203 15.18 18.30 19.70
C HIS A 203 16.10 17.51 20.65
N GLY A 204 17.25 17.04 20.19
CA GLY A 204 18.14 16.17 20.98
C GLY A 204 17.48 14.86 21.41
N ILE A 205 16.46 14.40 20.67
CA ILE A 205 15.68 13.19 20.97
C ILE A 205 16.33 12.00 20.28
N ASN A 206 16.57 10.93 21.04
CA ASN A 206 16.96 9.64 20.48
C ASN A 206 15.71 8.86 20.05
N SER A 207 15.81 8.15 18.93
CA SER A 207 14.74 7.25 18.50
C SER A 207 15.22 5.84 18.20
N THR A 208 14.33 4.87 18.32
CA THR A 208 14.49 3.49 17.87
C THR A 208 13.33 3.10 16.94
N LEU A 209 13.64 2.36 15.87
CA LEU A 209 12.65 1.83 14.94
C LEU A 209 12.20 0.44 15.42
N ILE A 210 10.90 0.21 15.45
CA ILE A 210 10.30 -1.09 15.74
C ILE A 210 9.47 -1.52 14.52
N ILE A 211 9.86 -2.64 13.91
CA ILE A 211 9.18 -3.26 12.78
C ILE A 211 8.87 -4.72 13.12
N GLU A 212 7.59 -5.03 13.24
CA GLU A 212 7.06 -6.39 13.40
C GLU A 212 6.68 -7.03 12.05
#